data_AF-A0A2W6NIM0-F1
#
_entry.id   AF-A0A2W6NIM0-F1
#
_cell.length_a   1.000
_cell.length_b   1.000
_cell.length_c   1.000
_cell.angle_alpha   90.00
_cell.angle_beta   90.00
_cell.angle_gamma   90.00
#
_symmetry.space_group_name_H-M   'P 1'
#
loop_
_entity.id
_entity.type
_entity.pdbx_description
1 polymer ?
#
loop_
_entity_poly.entity_id
_entity_poly.type
_entity_poly.pdbx_seq_one_letter_code
_entity_poly.pdbx_strand_id
1 'polypeptide(L)'
;MGKYVSVRGWLECDESTINEVKKIRNDFTATYNEGLLGEDKLELYQSGWTFPEKQINWTAYVFYGADIREYHLDFMKKQLSEMANIQDITGYFLIDDHDGDYHLCWQIYENKFIESEQENIVFNK
;
A
#
# COMPACT_ATOMS: atom_id res chain seq x y z
N MET A 1 20.40 -9.26 11.53
CA MET A 1 19.05 -8.92 12.00
C MET A 1 18.38 -8.14 10.88
N GLY A 2 17.15 -8.45 10.50
CA GLY A 2 16.47 -7.73 9.42
C GLY A 2 15.94 -6.37 9.90
N LYS A 3 16.14 -5.31 9.13
CA LYS A 3 15.55 -4.00 9.37
C LYS A 3 14.05 -4.04 9.11
N TYR A 4 13.31 -3.22 9.85
CA TYR A 4 11.88 -3.02 9.65
C TYR A 4 11.63 -1.62 9.08
N VAL A 5 10.57 -1.52 8.30
CA VAL A 5 10.08 -0.27 7.71
C VAL A 5 8.60 -0.15 8.03
N SER A 6 8.18 1.03 8.45
CA SER A 6 6.78 1.36 8.67
C SER A 6 6.18 1.82 7.36
N VAL A 7 5.12 1.14 6.90
CA VAL A 7 4.36 1.54 5.71
C VAL A 7 2.96 1.93 6.15
N ARG A 8 2.55 3.17 5.88
CA ARG A 8 1.23 3.68 6.27
C ARG A 8 0.65 4.64 5.24
N GLY A 9 -0.64 4.54 4.96
CA GLY A 9 -1.26 5.35 3.93
C GLY A 9 -2.71 5.00 3.65
N TRP A 10 -3.21 5.55 2.55
CA TRP A 10 -4.56 5.26 2.07
C TRP A 10 -4.64 5.26 0.55
N LEU A 11 -5.68 4.60 0.05
CA LEU A 11 -6.23 4.74 -1.28
C LEU A 11 -7.55 5.50 -1.17
N GLU A 12 -7.78 6.42 -2.09
CA GLU A 12 -9.03 7.12 -2.34
C GLU A 12 -9.63 6.59 -3.64
N CYS A 13 -10.85 6.08 -3.57
CA CYS A 13 -11.61 5.54 -4.69
C CYS A 13 -13.12 5.59 -4.41
N ASP A 14 -13.94 5.10 -5.34
CA ASP A 14 -15.37 4.91 -5.11
C ASP A 14 -15.71 3.51 -4.57
N GLU A 15 -16.95 3.32 -4.12
CA GLU A 15 -17.44 2.06 -3.57
C GLU A 15 -17.37 0.89 -4.57
N SER A 16 -17.53 1.16 -5.87
CA SER A 16 -17.44 0.14 -6.91
C SER A 16 -16.00 -0.38 -7.05
N THR A 17 -15.02 0.50 -6.90
CA THR A 17 -13.58 0.21 -6.94
C THR A 17 -13.07 -0.56 -5.71
N ILE A 18 -13.72 -0.43 -4.54
CA ILE A 18 -13.29 -1.16 -3.32
C ILE A 18 -13.15 -2.66 -3.58
N ASN A 19 -14.06 -3.24 -4.35
CA ASN A 19 -14.04 -4.69 -4.63
C ASN A 19 -12.86 -5.08 -5.53
N GLU A 20 -12.41 -4.20 -6.42
CA GLU A 20 -11.22 -4.42 -7.24
C GLU A 20 -9.95 -4.37 -6.38
N VAL A 21 -9.85 -3.38 -5.47
CA VAL A 21 -8.74 -3.31 -4.50
C VAL A 21 -8.72 -4.55 -3.62
N LYS A 22 -9.87 -4.99 -3.11
CA LYS A 22 -10.00 -6.24 -2.33
C LYS A 22 -9.56 -7.45 -3.15
N LYS A 23 -9.96 -7.51 -4.43
CA LYS A 23 -9.58 -8.60 -5.33
C LYS A 23 -8.07 -8.64 -5.51
N ILE A 24 -7.41 -7.54 -5.88
CA ILE A 24 -5.95 -7.49 -6.00
C ILE A 24 -5.29 -7.87 -4.68
N ARG A 25 -5.79 -7.38 -3.55
CA ARG A 25 -5.29 -7.77 -2.22
C ARG A 25 -5.35 -9.27 -2.00
N ASN A 26 -6.49 -9.88 -2.27
CA ASN A 26 -6.70 -11.31 -2.11
C ASN A 26 -5.88 -12.11 -3.12
N ASP A 27 -5.75 -11.65 -4.35
CA ASP A 27 -4.93 -12.27 -5.39
C ASP A 27 -3.45 -12.26 -4.99
N PHE A 28 -2.94 -11.18 -4.39
CA PHE A 28 -1.59 -11.14 -3.81
C PHE A 28 -1.43 -11.99 -2.55
N THR A 29 -2.52 -12.33 -1.86
CA THR A 29 -2.52 -13.23 -0.70
C THR A 29 -2.54 -14.69 -1.15
N ALA A 30 -3.30 -15.01 -2.20
CA ALA A 30 -3.46 -16.36 -2.73
C ALA A 30 -2.35 -16.74 -3.73
N THR A 31 -1.91 -15.78 -4.54
CA THR A 31 -0.89 -15.97 -5.57
C THR A 31 0.46 -15.70 -4.97
N TYR A 32 1.06 -16.78 -4.49
CA TYR A 32 2.46 -16.83 -4.12
C TYR A 32 3.33 -16.40 -5.30
N ASN A 33 3.92 -15.22 -5.22
CA ASN A 33 4.94 -14.79 -6.17
C ASN A 33 6.29 -14.72 -5.46
N GLU A 34 7.21 -15.54 -5.96
CA GLU A 34 8.68 -15.45 -5.82
C GLU A 34 9.36 -16.14 -4.63
N GLY A 35 8.65 -16.85 -3.75
CA GLY A 35 9.31 -17.64 -2.70
C GLY A 35 10.10 -16.87 -1.65
N LEU A 36 9.77 -15.59 -1.51
CA LEU A 36 10.37 -14.68 -0.54
C LEU A 36 9.59 -14.63 0.79
N LEU A 37 8.33 -15.05 0.82
CA LEU A 37 7.41 -14.98 1.97
C LEU A 37 6.68 -16.32 2.18
N GLY A 38 6.65 -16.79 3.44
CA GLY A 38 5.77 -17.89 3.83
C GLY A 38 4.34 -17.38 4.05
N GLU A 39 3.37 -18.29 3.93
CA GLU A 39 1.92 -18.02 4.04
C GLU A 39 1.55 -17.21 5.30
N ASP A 40 2.02 -17.63 6.47
CA ASP A 40 1.77 -16.92 7.75
C ASP A 40 2.22 -15.45 7.73
N LYS A 41 3.35 -15.14 7.07
CA LYS A 41 3.85 -13.76 6.98
C LYS A 41 3.07 -12.94 5.97
N LEU A 42 2.62 -13.58 4.90
CA LEU A 42 1.81 -12.96 3.88
C LEU A 42 0.46 -12.54 4.47
N GLU A 43 -0.22 -13.46 5.15
CA GLU A 43 -1.46 -13.17 5.87
C GLU A 43 -1.26 -12.05 6.89
N LEU A 44 -0.17 -12.11 7.65
CA LEU A 44 0.18 -11.08 8.62
C LEU A 44 0.35 -9.70 7.97
N TYR A 45 1.13 -9.58 6.89
CA TYR A 45 1.35 -8.28 6.22
C TYR A 45 0.10 -7.77 5.50
N GLN A 46 -0.73 -8.67 4.99
CA GLN A 46 -2.00 -8.32 4.37
C GLN A 46 -3.06 -7.88 5.39
N SER A 47 -2.94 -8.30 6.65
CA SER A 47 -3.84 -7.86 7.73
C SER A 47 -3.75 -6.37 8.05
N GLY A 48 -2.70 -5.68 7.58
CA GLY A 48 -2.57 -4.22 7.68
C GLY A 48 -3.60 -3.45 6.84
N TRP A 49 -4.24 -4.08 5.86
CA TRP A 49 -5.30 -3.46 5.06
C TRP A 49 -6.61 -3.35 5.83
N THR A 50 -7.18 -2.15 5.86
CA THR A 50 -8.51 -1.87 6.41
C THR A 50 -9.42 -1.32 5.32
N PHE A 51 -10.52 -2.01 5.07
CA PHE A 51 -11.53 -1.62 4.08
C PHE A 51 -12.74 -1.03 4.77
N PRO A 52 -13.33 0.06 4.25
CA PRO A 52 -14.54 0.62 4.83
C PRO A 52 -15.71 -0.34 4.61
N GLU A 53 -16.58 -0.50 5.61
CA GLU A 53 -17.80 -1.30 5.48
C GLU A 53 -18.86 -0.60 4.62
N LYS A 54 -18.87 0.75 4.65
CA LYS A 54 -19.76 1.61 3.87
C LYS A 54 -19.01 2.87 3.46
N GLN A 55 -19.25 3.32 2.23
CA GLN A 55 -18.78 4.63 1.78
C GLN A 55 -19.49 5.76 2.55
N ILE A 56 -18.74 6.78 2.95
CA ILE A 56 -19.31 8.01 3.51
C ILE A 56 -19.42 9.03 2.38
N ASN A 57 -20.64 9.27 1.90
CA ASN A 57 -20.95 10.18 0.79
C ASN A 57 -20.33 9.75 -0.56
N TRP A 58 -19.24 10.39 -1.00
CA TRP A 58 -18.74 10.33 -2.39
C TRP A 58 -17.44 9.56 -2.55
N THR A 59 -16.65 9.43 -1.48
CA THR A 59 -15.31 8.84 -1.53
C THR A 59 -15.19 7.75 -0.47
N ALA A 60 -14.65 6.61 -0.89
CA ALA A 60 -14.19 5.55 -0.01
C ALA A 60 -12.68 5.65 0.22
N TYR A 61 -12.26 5.34 1.44
CA TYR A 61 -10.86 5.33 1.84
C TYR A 61 -10.46 3.93 2.30
N VAL A 62 -9.51 3.31 1.62
CA VAL A 62 -8.91 2.03 2.03
C VAL A 62 -7.56 2.32 2.66
N PHE A 63 -7.38 1.94 3.92
CA PHE A 63 -6.17 2.25 4.67
C PHE A 63 -5.21 1.06 4.70
N TYR A 64 -3.92 1.36 4.80
CA TYR A 64 -2.89 0.38 5.15
C TYR A 64 -2.02 0.93 6.26
N GLY A 65 -1.64 0.06 7.21
CA GLY A 65 -0.65 0.36 8.23
C GLY A 65 -0.02 -0.90 8.79
N ALA A 66 1.29 -1.06 8.61
CA ALA A 66 2.05 -2.14 9.21
C ALA A 66 3.56 -1.85 9.23
N ASP A 67 4.26 -2.49 10.15
CA ASP A 67 5.72 -2.58 10.12
C ASP A 67 6.12 -3.90 9.44
N ILE A 68 6.77 -3.80 8.29
CA ILE A 68 7.18 -4.95 7.48
C ILE A 68 8.70 -5.05 7.43
N ARG A 69 9.23 -6.22 7.07
CA ARG A 69 10.67 -6.34 6.82
C ARG A 69 11.03 -5.56 5.58
N GLU A 70 12.13 -4.81 5.62
CA GLU A 70 12.61 -3.99 4.51
C GLU A 70 12.75 -4.78 3.20
N TYR A 71 13.33 -5.98 3.26
CA TYR A 71 13.50 -6.84 2.08
C TYR A 71 12.19 -7.46 1.55
N HIS A 72 11.06 -7.19 2.22
CA HIS A 72 9.71 -7.53 1.76
C HIS A 72 8.95 -6.31 1.23
N LEU A 73 9.56 -5.13 1.21
CA LEU A 73 8.92 -3.90 0.75
C LEU A 73 8.53 -3.96 -0.74
N ASP A 74 9.31 -4.66 -1.57
CA ASP A 74 9.02 -4.87 -3.00
C ASP A 74 7.68 -5.57 -3.23
N PHE A 75 7.23 -6.42 -2.29
CA PHE A 75 5.92 -7.05 -2.36
C PHE A 75 4.80 -6.00 -2.33
N MET A 76 4.88 -5.06 -1.38
CA MET A 76 3.91 -3.97 -1.27
C MET A 76 3.99 -3.04 -2.47
N LYS A 77 5.20 -2.75 -2.97
CA LYS A 77 5.41 -1.93 -4.17
C LYS A 77 4.73 -2.54 -5.39
N LYS A 78 4.86 -3.86 -5.60
CA LYS A 78 4.17 -4.59 -6.68
C LYS A 78 2.65 -4.55 -6.50
N GLN A 79 2.16 -4.78 -5.28
CA GLN A 79 0.72 -4.74 -4.99
C GLN A 79 0.11 -3.36 -5.30
N LEU A 80 0.76 -2.28 -4.88
CA LEU A 80 0.32 -0.91 -5.17
C LEU A 80 0.46 -0.56 -6.64
N SER A 81 1.49 -1.07 -7.32
CA SER A 81 1.65 -0.89 -8.77
C SER A 81 0.51 -1.56 -9.56
N GLU A 82 0.04 -2.73 -9.12
CA GLU A 82 -1.13 -3.37 -9.71
C GLU A 82 -2.42 -2.60 -9.41
N MET A 83 -2.58 -2.08 -8.18
CA MET A 83 -3.71 -1.23 -7.83
C MET A 83 -3.73 0.08 -8.61
N ALA A 84 -2.58 0.63 -9.00
CA ALA A 84 -2.48 1.82 -9.83
C ALA A 84 -3.10 1.62 -11.24
N ASN A 85 -3.30 0.38 -11.69
CA ASN A 85 -3.98 0.12 -12.95
C ASN A 85 -5.51 0.28 -12.86
N ILE A 86 -6.08 0.39 -11.67
CA ILE A 86 -7.52 0.62 -11.50
C ILE A 86 -7.86 2.07 -11.91
N GLN A 87 -8.96 2.27 -12.62
CA GLN A 87 -9.40 3.61 -13.03
C GLN A 87 -9.85 4.44 -11.81
N ASP A 88 -9.58 5.75 -11.84
CA ASP A 88 -10.06 6.72 -10.85
C ASP A 88 -9.65 6.44 -9.39
N ILE A 89 -8.51 5.76 -9.20
CA ILE A 89 -7.89 5.54 -7.89
C ILE A 89 -6.75 6.53 -7.67
N THR A 90 -6.69 7.10 -6.46
CA THR A 90 -5.55 7.89 -5.98
C THR A 90 -5.04 7.28 -4.69
N GLY A 91 -3.76 7.42 -4.39
CA GLY A 91 -3.17 6.81 -3.21
C GLY A 91 -1.96 7.57 -2.70
N TYR A 92 -1.74 7.45 -1.40
CA TYR A 92 -0.63 8.09 -0.72
C TYR A 92 -0.15 7.23 0.45
N PHE A 93 1.14 6.87 0.44
CA PHE A 93 1.76 6.06 1.47
C PHE A 93 3.11 6.66 1.88
N LEU A 94 3.34 6.68 3.18
CA LEU A 94 4.61 7.02 3.81
C LEU A 94 5.34 5.73 4.18
N ILE A 95 6.64 5.73 3.92
CA ILE A 95 7.55 4.64 4.20
C ILE A 95 8.70 5.21 5.00
N ASP A 96 8.77 4.82 6.26
CA ASP A 96 9.83 5.26 7.18
C ASP A 96 10.62 4.05 7.64
N ASP A 97 11.93 4.10 7.46
CA ASP A 97 12.77 3.06 8.02
C ASP A 97 12.96 3.26 9.55
N HIS A 98 13.23 2.17 10.26
CA HIS A 98 13.37 2.19 11.72
C HIS A 98 14.57 3.02 12.24
N ASP A 99 15.65 3.08 11.47
CA ASP A 99 16.89 3.77 11.83
C ASP A 99 16.89 5.24 11.37
N GLY A 100 15.93 5.66 10.54
CA GLY A 100 15.75 7.01 10.00
C GLY A 100 16.69 7.36 8.84
N ASP A 101 17.26 6.37 8.15
CA ASP A 101 18.20 6.60 7.04
C ASP A 101 17.48 7.07 5.76
N TYR A 102 16.23 6.65 5.56
CA TYR A 102 15.38 7.13 4.48
C TYR A 102 13.90 7.28 4.87
N HIS A 103 13.28 8.23 4.19
CA HIS A 103 11.87 8.54 4.25
C HIS A 103 11.34 8.61 2.82
N LEU A 104 10.60 7.59 2.39
CA LEU A 104 10.03 7.52 1.04
C LEU A 104 8.52 7.79 1.07
N CYS A 105 8.02 8.25 -0.06
CA CYS A 105 6.60 8.38 -0.33
C CYS A 105 6.25 7.68 -1.63
N TRP A 106 5.21 6.86 -1.56
CA TRP A 106 4.58 6.24 -2.70
C TRP A 106 3.24 6.87 -2.98
N GLN A 107 3.03 7.27 -4.21
CA GLN A 107 1.79 7.89 -4.68
C GLN A 107 1.20 7.07 -5.81
N ILE A 108 -0.12 6.96 -5.82
CA ILE A 108 -0.88 6.51 -6.97
C ILE A 108 -1.64 7.72 -7.49
N TYR A 109 -1.37 8.12 -8.73
CA TYR A 109 -2.01 9.27 -9.35
C TYR A 109 -2.04 9.08 -10.87
N GLU A 110 -3.17 9.40 -11.52
CA GLU A 110 -3.37 9.23 -12.97
C GLU A 110 -2.92 7.84 -13.49
N ASN A 111 -3.36 6.78 -12.78
CA ASN A 111 -3.04 5.39 -13.11
C ASN A 111 -1.54 5.06 -13.11
N LYS A 112 -0.74 5.80 -12.32
CA LYS A 112 0.71 5.58 -12.20
C LYS A 112 1.10 5.45 -10.74
N PHE A 113 2.02 4.53 -10.49
CA PHE A 113 2.77 4.47 -9.25
C PHE A 113 4.01 5.35 -9.33
N ILE A 114 4.19 6.25 -8.36
CA ILE A 114 5.30 7.20 -8.29
C ILE A 114 5.98 7.05 -6.93
N GLU A 115 7.30 6.95 -6.92
CA GLU A 115 8.13 6.92 -5.72
C GLU A 115 8.97 8.20 -5.62
N SER A 116 9.05 8.78 -4.43
CA SER A 116 9.79 10.02 -4.15
C SER A 116 10.32 10.04 -2.72
N GLU A 117 11.30 10.89 -2.42
CA GLU A 117 11.73 11.16 -1.04
C GLU A 117 10.74 12.10 -0.32
N GLN A 118 10.49 11.84 0.96
CA GLN A 118 9.61 12.65 1.79
C GLN A 118 10.18 14.03 2.12
N GLU A 119 11.47 14.29 1.89
CA GLU A 119 12.10 15.60 2.15
C GLU A 119 11.45 16.76 1.36
N ASN A 120 10.55 16.45 0.41
CA ASN A 120 9.73 17.40 -0.33
C ASN A 120 8.23 17.39 0.03
N ILE A 121 7.80 16.62 1.04
CA ILE A 121 6.39 16.46 1.40
C ILE A 121 6.09 17.18 2.71
N VAL A 122 5.81 18.46 2.56
CA VAL A 122 5.06 19.23 3.54
C VAL A 122 3.63 19.18 3.00
N PHE A 123 2.70 18.41 3.60
CA PHE A 123 1.30 18.33 3.14
C PHE A 123 0.79 19.72 2.70
N ASN A 124 0.68 19.95 1.38
CA ASN A 124 0.48 21.24 0.70
C ASN A 124 1.66 22.23 0.70
N LYS A 125 2.42 22.25 -0.40
CA LYS A 125 2.87 23.54 -0.98
C LYS A 125 2.13 23.80 -2.28
#